data_AF-A0A2V8J8W0-F1
#
_entry.id   AF-A0A2V8J8W0-F1
#
_cell.length_a   1.000
_cell.length_b   1.000
_cell.length_c   1.000
_cell.angle_alpha   90.00
_cell.angle_beta   90.00
_cell.angle_gamma   90.00
#
_symmetry.space_group_name_H-M   'P 1'
#
loop_
_entity.id
_entity.type
_entity.pdbx_description
1 polymer ?
#
loop_
_entity_poly.entity_id
_entity_poly.type
_entity_poly.pdbx_seq_one_letter_code
_entity_poly.pdbx_strand_id
1 'polypeptide(L)' 'LQHWDVPNLFVIGASSFPQNAAPNPTLTVLALTYWATEVMTDRYFKHPEKLI' A
#
# COMPACT_ATOMS: atom_id res chain seq x y z
N LEU A 1 -3.59 -0.19 2.64
CA LEU A 1 -2.28 0.51 2.75
C LEU A 1 -2.46 1.94 3.22
N GLN A 2 -3.49 2.65 2.77
CA GLN A 2 -3.92 3.90 3.40
C GLN A 2 -4.35 3.65 4.86
N HIS A 3 -3.98 4.55 5.76
CA HIS A 3 -4.43 4.54 7.15
C HIS A 3 -5.93 4.84 7.24
N TRP A 4 -6.62 4.23 8.21
CA TRP A 4 -8.08 4.32 8.33
C TRP A 4 -8.60 5.71 8.67
N ASP A 5 -7.88 6.40 9.58
CA ASP A 5 -8.26 7.70 10.12
C ASP A 5 -7.45 8.87 9.54
N VAL A 6 -6.39 8.59 8.79
CA VAL A 6 -5.44 9.60 8.30
C VAL A 6 -5.28 9.39 6.79
N PRO A 7 -6.12 10.05 5.97
CA PRO A 7 -6.24 9.73 4.54
C PRO A 7 -4.96 10.04 3.75
N ASN A 8 -4.05 10.85 4.27
CA ASN A 8 -2.77 11.16 3.65
C ASN A 8 -1.59 10.32 4.17
N LEU A 9 -1.84 9.31 5.00
CA LEU A 9 -0.83 8.39 5.51
C LEU A 9 -0.96 7.02 4.85
N PHE A 10 0.17 6.51 4.37
CA PHE A 10 0.26 5.18 3.76
C PHE A 10 1.40 4.41 4.39
N VAL A 11 1.13 3.15 4.76
CA VAL A 11 2.13 2.20 5.24
C VAL A 11 2.27 1.11 4.19
N ILE A 12 3.46 0.98 3.60
CA ILE A 12 3.77 0.04 2.52
C ILE A 12 5.03 -0.73 2.91
N GLY A 13 5.01 -2.04 2.72
CA GLY A 13 6.16 -2.91 2.98
C GLY A 13 5.78 -4.24 3.60
N ALA A 14 6.78 -4.96 4.10
CA ALA A 14 6.60 -6.25 4.76
C ALA A 14 5.68 -6.18 6.00
N SER A 15 5.59 -5.01 6.66
CA SER A 15 4.68 -4.78 7.79
C SER A 15 3.20 -4.86 7.42
N SER A 16 2.86 -4.80 6.13
CA SER A 16 1.49 -4.93 5.65
C SER A 16 0.99 -6.38 5.61
N PHE A 17 1.89 -7.35 5.78
CA PHE A 17 1.56 -8.76 5.80
C PHE A 17 1.36 -9.20 7.26
N PRO A 18 0.18 -9.75 7.63
CA PRO A 18 -0.10 -10.16 9.00
C PRO A 18 0.71 -11.41 9.42
N GLN A 19 1.36 -12.07 8.47
CA GLN A 19 2.04 -13.34 8.62
C GLN A 19 3.32 -13.33 7.77
N ASN A 20 4.37 -13.98 8.27
CA ASN A 20 5.60 -14.14 7.51
C ASN A 20 5.43 -15.27 6.47
N ALA A 21 5.07 -14.89 5.24
CA ALA A 21 4.85 -15.81 4.15
C ALA A 21 6.17 -16.12 3.42
N ALA A 22 6.64 -17.35 3.56
CA ALA A 22 7.77 -17.93 2.83
C ALA A 22 9.14 -17.23 3.09
N PRO A 23 10.29 -17.87 2.77
CA PRO A 23 11.59 -17.34 3.18
C PRO A 23 11.98 -16.01 2.51
N ASN A 24 11.32 -15.62 1.40
CA ASN A 24 11.75 -14.50 0.57
C ASN A 24 10.55 -13.59 0.17
N PRO A 25 10.10 -12.68 1.05
CA PRO A 25 8.91 -11.85 0.78
C PRO A 25 9.18 -10.69 -0.20
N THR A 26 10.45 -10.44 -0.58
CA THR A 26 10.85 -9.24 -1.31
C THR A 26 10.04 -9.00 -2.59
N LEU A 27 9.87 -10.03 -3.44
CA LEU A 27 9.15 -9.88 -4.69
C LEU A 27 7.65 -9.62 -4.47
N THR A 28 7.05 -10.28 -3.48
CA THR A 28 5.64 -10.08 -3.10
C THR A 28 5.40 -8.67 -2.54
N VAL A 29 6.32 -8.17 -1.72
CA VAL A 29 6.28 -6.80 -1.19
C VAL A 29 6.41 -5.79 -2.33
N LEU A 30 7.28 -6.03 -3.31
CA LEU A 30 7.43 -5.18 -4.49
C LEU A 30 6.15 -5.16 -5.33
N ALA A 31 5.54 -6.32 -5.59
CA ALA A 31 4.28 -6.40 -6.34
C ALA A 31 3.15 -5.62 -5.65
N LEU A 32 3.01 -5.77 -4.32
CA LEU A 32 2.04 -5.00 -3.54
C LEU A 32 2.31 -3.49 -3.60
N THR A 33 3.59 -3.09 -3.53
CA THR A 33 3.99 -1.67 -3.64
C THR A 33 3.64 -1.08 -5.00
N TYR A 34 3.87 -1.84 -6.07
CA TYR A 34 3.55 -1.41 -7.43
C TYR A 34 2.04 -1.16 -7.59
N TRP A 35 1.22 -2.12 -7.17
CA TRP A 35 -0.24 -2.01 -7.20
C TRP A 35 -0.75 -0.83 -6.36
N ALA A 36 -0.16 -0.59 -5.19
CA ALA A 36 -0.51 0.55 -4.35
C ALA A 36 -0.23 1.88 -5.05
N THR A 37 0.93 1.97 -5.70
CA THR A 37 1.40 3.19 -6.35
C THR A 37 0.50 3.56 -7.52
N GLU A 38 0.04 2.58 -8.30
CA GLU A 38 -0.92 2.79 -9.40
C GLU A 38 -2.21 3.47 -8.91
N VAL A 39 -2.80 2.97 -7.82
CA VAL A 39 -4.01 3.59 -7.23
C VAL A 39 -3.71 4.99 -6.67
N MET A 40 -2.52 5.19 -6.09
CA MET A 40 -2.12 6.51 -5.59
C MET A 40 -2.01 7.54 -6.70
N THR A 41 -1.34 7.19 -7.80
CA THR A 41 -1.14 8.09 -8.95
C THR A 41 -2.43 8.38 -9.68
N ASP A 42 -3.27 7.37 -9.85
CA ASP A 42 -4.45 7.49 -10.70
C ASP A 42 -5.65 8.09 -9.99
N ARG A 43 -5.76 7.90 -8.68
CA ARG A 43 -6.92 8.34 -7.88
C ARG A 43 -6.52 9.34 -6.79
N TYR A 44 -5.62 8.96 -5.88
CA TYR A 44 -5.35 9.75 -4.68
C TYR A 44 -4.74 11.13 -4.99
N PHE A 45 -3.74 11.23 -5.88
CA PHE A 45 -3.15 12.54 -6.16
C PHE A 45 -4.06 13.47 -6.97
N LYS A 46 -5.05 12.93 -7.67
CA LYS A 46 -6.07 13.74 -8.36
C LYS A 46 -7.17 14.20 -7.40
N HIS A 47 -7.54 13.33 -6.47
CA HIS A 47 -8.53 13.59 -5.42
C HIS A 47 -7.99 13.04 -4.09
N PRO A 48 -7.32 13.89 -3.27
CA PRO A 48 -6.61 13.45 -2.06
C PRO A 48 -7.57 13.22 -0.90
N GLU A 49 -8.51 12.31 -1.11
CA GLU A 49 -9.52 11.87 -0.17
C GLU A 49 -9.29 10.40 0.21
N LYS A 50 -10.16 9.89 1.08
CA LYS A 50 -10.12 8.50 1.51
C LYS A 50 -10.43 7.60 0.29
N LEU A 51 -9.57 6.61 0.03
CA LEU A 51 -9.71 5.68 -1.12
C LEU A 51 -10.71 4.55 -0.86
N ILE A 52 -11.22 4.45 0.39
CA ILE A 52 -12.10 3.41 0.94
C ILE A 52 -13.34 4.01 1.59
#